data_AF-A0A6S7CPF2-F1
#
_entry.id   AF-A0A6S7CPF2-F1
#
_cell.length_a   1.000
_cell.length_b   1.000
_cell.length_c   1.000
_cell.angle_alpha   90.00
_cell.angle_beta   90.00
_cell.angle_gamma   90.00
#
_symmetry.space_group_name_H-M   'P 1'
#
loop_
_entity.id
_entity.type
_entity.pdbx_description
1 polymer ?
#
loop_
_entity_poly.entity_id
_entity_poly.type
_entity_poly.pdbx_seq_one_letter_code
_entity_poly.pdbx_strand_id
1 'polypeptide(L)' 'MPLSPSIEPYSNTMDIHINQKPLSLPEGATVADALAAYGARPPFAVALNGDFVARTQHAARALQPGDRLDVVQPVAGG' A
#
# COMPACT_ATOMS: atom_id res chain seq x y z
N MET A 1 -26.43 6.82 -33.31
CA MET A 1 -26.22 5.91 -32.17
C MET A 1 -25.19 6.56 -31.25
N PRO A 2 -25.56 7.07 -30.07
CA PRO A 2 -24.55 7.50 -29.11
C PRO A 2 -23.91 6.28 -28.44
N LEU A 3 -22.62 6.43 -28.15
CA LEU A 3 -21.67 5.44 -27.65
C LEU A 3 -22.15 4.88 -26.29
N SER A 4 -22.05 3.56 -26.11
CA SER A 4 -22.20 2.94 -24.79
C SER A 4 -21.22 3.61 -23.81
N PRO A 5 -21.66 4.13 -22.65
CA PRO A 5 -20.72 4.45 -21.60
C PRO A 5 -20.16 3.09 -21.12
N SER A 6 -18.88 2.83 -21.42
CA SER A 6 -18.13 1.81 -20.70
C SER A 6 -18.13 2.23 -19.23
N ILE A 7 -18.99 1.59 -18.45
CA ILE A 7 -18.98 1.70 -17.00
C ILE A 7 -17.73 0.93 -16.58
N GLU A 8 -16.56 1.57 -16.61
CA GLU A 8 -15.44 1.10 -15.77
C GLU A 8 -16.01 1.10 -14.35
N PRO A 9 -16.17 -0.07 -13.69
CA PRO A 9 -16.78 -0.11 -12.38
C PRO A 9 -15.93 0.80 -11.51
N TYR A 10 -16.57 1.81 -10.91
CA TYR A 10 -15.96 2.81 -10.04
C TYR A 10 -14.99 2.09 -9.11
N SER A 11 -13.71 2.08 -9.50
CA SER A 11 -12.67 1.49 -8.68
C SER A 11 -12.48 2.53 -7.61
N ASN A 12 -13.23 2.38 -6.52
CA ASN A 12 -13.09 3.25 -5.37
C ASN A 12 -11.64 3.11 -4.93
N THR A 13 -10.86 4.18 -5.10
CA THR A 13 -9.46 4.22 -4.72
C THR A 13 -9.32 4.99 -3.43
N MET A 14 -8.40 4.56 -2.57
CA MET A 14 -7.97 5.28 -1.39
C MET A 14 -6.56 5.82 -1.59
N ASP A 15 -6.29 6.98 -1.00
CA ASP A 15 -4.97 7.59 -0.99
C ASP A 15 -4.25 7.25 0.31
N ILE A 16 -3.04 6.72 0.18
CA ILE A 16 -2.12 6.44 1.28
C ILE A 16 -0.79 7.13 1.02
N HIS A 17 0.14 7.03 1.97
CA HIS A 17 1.50 7.52 1.80
C HIS A 17 2.50 6.40 2.09
N ILE A 18 3.51 6.24 1.25
CA ILE A 18 4.62 5.31 1.48
C ILE A 18 5.92 6.10 1.48
N ASN A 19 6.68 6.09 2.59
CA ASN A 19 7.89 6.91 2.76
C ASN A 19 7.68 8.38 2.35
N GLN A 20 6.59 8.98 2.83
CA GLN A 20 6.12 10.34 2.50
C GLN A 20 5.69 10.57 1.02
N LYS A 21 5.65 9.53 0.18
CA LYS A 21 5.17 9.63 -1.20
C LYS A 21 3.70 9.21 -1.28
N PRO A 22 2.80 10.03 -1.85
CA PRO A 22 1.40 9.64 -2.04
C PRO A 22 1.29 8.47 -3.02
N LEU A 23 0.41 7.52 -2.72
CA LEU A 23 0.08 6.38 -3.57
C LEU A 23 -1.43 6.10 -3.48
N SER A 24 -2.08 6.00 -4.63
CA SER A 24 -3.50 5.61 -4.70
C SER A 24 -3.62 4.11 -4.95
N LEU A 25 -4.46 3.43 -4.17
CA LEU A 25 -4.70 1.99 -4.24
C LEU A 25 -6.21 1.71 -4.26
N PRO A 26 -6.66 0.56 -4.76
CA PRO A 26 -8.06 0.16 -4.61
C PRO A 26 -8.48 0.10 -3.13
N GLU A 27 -9.74 0.44 -2.85
CA GLU A 27 -10.32 0.24 -1.52
C GLU A 27 -10.22 -1.23 -1.09
N GLY A 28 -9.90 -1.44 0.18
CA GLY A 28 -9.65 -2.77 0.73
C GLY A 28 -8.28 -3.36 0.39
N ALA A 29 -7.41 -2.64 -0.32
CA ALA A 29 -6.04 -3.08 -0.53
C ALA A 29 -5.30 -3.27 0.80
N THR A 30 -4.34 -4.19 0.79
CA THR A 30 -3.56 -4.57 1.97
C THR A 30 -2.18 -3.94 1.96
N VAL A 31 -1.46 -4.06 3.08
CA VAL A 31 -0.03 -3.69 3.15
C VAL A 31 0.77 -4.41 2.06
N ALA A 32 0.48 -5.67 1.76
CA ALA A 32 1.16 -6.41 0.68
C ALA A 32 0.93 -5.77 -0.70
N ASP A 33 -0.30 -5.37 -1.01
CA ASP A 33 -0.63 -4.72 -2.28
C ASP A 33 0.07 -3.37 -2.42
N ALA A 34 0.09 -2.59 -1.34
CA ALA A 34 0.79 -1.31 -1.29
C ALA A 34 2.30 -1.46 -1.53
N LEU A 35 2.93 -2.46 -0.92
CA LEU A 35 4.35 -2.76 -1.12
C LEU A 35 4.64 -3.22 -2.55
N ALA A 36 3.75 -4.01 -3.15
CA ALA A 36 3.88 -4.47 -4.53
C ALA A 36 3.75 -3.29 -5.51
N ALA A 37 2.76 -2.42 -5.32
CA ALA A 37 2.56 -1.21 -6.12
C ALA A 37 3.73 -0.22 -5.97
N TYR A 38 4.30 -0.09 -4.77
CA TYR A 38 5.49 0.71 -4.52
C TYR A 38 6.78 0.10 -5.12
N GLY A 39 6.77 -1.20 -5.42
CA GLY A 39 7.95 -1.91 -5.90
C GLY A 39 8.99 -2.19 -4.80
N ALA A 40 8.56 -2.31 -3.54
CA ALA A 40 9.45 -2.66 -2.42
C ALA A 40 10.11 -4.02 -2.66
N ARG A 41 11.44 -4.10 -2.46
CA ARG A 41 12.21 -5.35 -2.63
C ARG A 41 12.86 -5.78 -1.31
N PRO A 42 12.65 -7.02 -0.85
CA PRO A 42 13.26 -7.52 0.38
C PRO A 42 14.80 -7.48 0.33
N PRO A 43 15.49 -7.35 1.49
CA PRO A 43 14.92 -7.25 2.83
C PRO A 43 14.41 -5.83 3.15
N PHE A 44 13.25 -5.75 3.79
CA PHE A 44 12.69 -4.51 4.32
C PHE A 44 11.85 -4.79 5.57
N ALA A 45 11.69 -3.76 6.39
CA ALA A 45 10.74 -3.66 7.47
C ALA A 45 9.66 -2.63 7.09
N VAL A 46 8.45 -2.82 7.60
CA VAL A 46 7.30 -1.97 7.30
C VAL A 46 6.64 -1.53 8.58
N ALA A 47 6.37 -0.24 8.71
CA ALA A 47 5.55 0.31 9.78
C ALA A 47 4.30 0.99 9.18
N LEU A 48 3.13 0.70 9.74
CA LEU A 48 1.86 1.32 9.39
C LEU A 48 1.51 2.32 10.49
N ASN A 49 1.43 3.61 10.16
CA ASN A 49 1.17 4.72 11.08
C ASN A 49 2.14 4.76 12.28
N GLY A 50 3.36 4.24 12.12
CA GLY A 50 4.36 4.11 13.18
C GLY A 50 4.39 2.76 13.88
N ASP A 51 3.39 1.90 13.68
CA ASP A 51 3.35 0.55 14.24
C ASP A 51 3.98 -0.48 13.28
N PHE A 52 4.96 -1.23 13.77
CA PHE A 52 5.62 -2.26 12.97
C PHE A 52 4.62 -3.37 12.56
N VAL A 53 4.58 -3.68 11.26
CA VAL A 53 3.75 -4.74 10.70
C VAL A 53 4.63 -5.93 10.31
N ALA A 54 4.43 -7.07 10.97
CA ALA A 54 5.16 -8.29 10.67
C ALA A 54 4.84 -8.78 9.24
N ARG A 55 5.83 -9.36 8.56
CA ARG A 55 5.69 -9.84 7.17
C ARG A 55 4.50 -10.79 6.97
N THR A 56 4.23 -11.65 7.95
CA THR A 56 3.10 -12.58 7.92
C THR A 56 1.73 -11.89 7.95
N GLN A 57 1.68 -10.65 8.44
CA GLN A 57 0.46 -9.84 8.53
C GLN A 57 0.26 -8.94 7.31
N HIS A 58 1.25 -8.79 6.42
CA HIS A 58 1.17 -7.86 5.28
C HIS A 58 -0.03 -8.13 4.39
N ALA A 59 -0.35 -9.40 4.11
CA ALA A 59 -1.48 -9.79 3.28
C ALA A 59 -2.84 -9.77 4.02
N ALA A 60 -2.84 -9.71 5.36
CA ALA A 60 -4.07 -9.69 6.16
C ALA A 60 -4.42 -8.28 6.65
N ARG A 61 -3.44 -7.37 6.66
CA ARG A 61 -3.61 -6.01 7.16
C ARG A 61 -4.16 -5.12 6.04
N ALA A 62 -5.47 -4.91 6.03
CA ALA A 62 -6.13 -3.93 5.19
C ALA A 62 -5.69 -2.51 5.56
N LEU A 63 -5.53 -1.68 4.54
CA LEU A 63 -5.20 -0.26 4.68
C LEU A 63 -6.47 0.59 4.65
N GLN A 64 -6.36 1.77 5.23
CA GLN A 64 -7.41 2.77 5.26
C GLN A 64 -6.98 4.05 4.52
N PRO A 65 -7.92 4.85 4.01
CA PRO A 65 -7.61 6.15 3.44
C PRO A 65 -6.84 7.04 4.43
N GLY A 66 -5.74 7.62 3.97
CA GLY A 66 -4.85 8.46 4.77
C GLY A 66 -3.72 7.72 5.48
N ASP A 67 -3.68 6.38 5.46
CA ASP A 67 -2.65 5.60 6.12
C ASP A 67 -1.24 5.94 5.62
N ARG A 68 -0.26 5.80 6.53
CA ARG A 68 1.17 5.98 6.25
C ARG A 68 1.92 4.68 6.44
N LEU A 69 2.66 4.28 5.42
CA LEU A 69 3.59 3.17 5.43
C LEU A 69 5.02 3.69 5.39
N ASP A 70 5.83 3.31 6.35
CA ASP A 70 7.27 3.52 6.31
C ASP A 70 7.95 2.20 5.94
N VAL A 71 8.64 2.18 4.80
CA VAL A 71 9.34 1.02 4.28
C VAL A 71 10.83 1.29 4.38
N VAL A 72 11.49 0.60 5.30
CA VAL A 72 12.92 0.80 5.61
C VAL A 72 13.71 -0.47 5.34
N GLN A 73 14.90 -0.35 4.79
CA GLN A 73 15.80 -1.48 4.66
C GLN A 73 16.57 -1.66 5.98
N PRO A 74 16.65 -2.89 6.53
CA PRO A 74 17.46 -3.11 7.70
C PRO A 74 18.92 -2.79 7.38
N VAL A 75 19.51 -1.89 8.17
CA VAL A 75 20.94 -1.61 8.10
C VAL A 75 21.63 -2.76 8.84
N ALA A 76 22.20 -3.70 8.10
CA ALA A 76 23.05 -4.72 8.71
C ALA A 76 24.34 -4.05 9.21
N GLY A 77 24.36 -3.66 10.48
CA GLY A 77 25.57 -3.30 11.19
C GLY A 77 26.32 -4.56 11.58
N GLY A 78 27.59 -4.64 11.19
CA GLY A 78 28.56 -5.60 11.73
C GLY A 78 29.23 -5.06 12.97
#